data_AF-A0A2P5ER59-F1
#
_entry.id   AF-A0A2P5ER59-F1
#
_cell.length_a   1.000
_cell.length_b   1.000
_cell.length_c   1.000
_cell.angle_alpha   90.00
_cell.angle_beta   90.00
_cell.angle_gamma   90.00
#
_symmetry.space_group_name_H-M   'P 1'
#
loop_
_entity.id
_entity.type
_entity.pdbx_description
1 polymer ?
#
loop_
_entity_poly.entity_id
_entity_poly.type
_entity_poly.pdbx_seq_one_letter_code
_entity_poly.pdbx_strand_id
1 'polypeptide(L)'
;MNRKKERWIGHYGSSQQILLVGEGDFSFSACLAKAFGSAENMVATSLDSEDKLLTKHWSCVPHLEELKKRGCLVLHEVDVNVMNQHHSLKDMKFDVIVFNFPHAGHVSWLCERDTLLIE
;
A
#
# COMPACT_ATOMS: atom_id res chain seq x y z
N MET A 1 -1.13 -16.94 26.05
CA MET A 1 -1.23 -16.32 24.70
C MET A 1 -0.04 -16.77 23.88
N ASN A 2 -0.26 -17.52 22.80
CA ASN A 2 0.83 -18.03 21.96
C ASN A 2 1.35 -16.88 21.10
N ARG A 3 2.51 -16.30 21.45
CA ARG A 3 3.15 -15.26 20.63
C ARG A 3 3.57 -15.93 19.32
N LYS A 4 2.88 -15.63 18.21
CA LYS A 4 3.35 -16.07 16.88
C LYS A 4 4.81 -15.62 16.72
N LYS A 5 5.69 -16.56 16.36
CA LYS A 5 7.11 -16.26 16.12
C LYS A 5 7.19 -15.20 15.03
N GLU A 6 7.95 -14.14 15.29
CA GLU A 6 8.11 -13.03 14.34
C GLU A 6 8.67 -13.54 13.02
N ARG A 7 8.07 -13.08 11.91
CA ARG A 7 8.53 -13.39 10.55
C ARG A 7 9.29 -12.19 10.01
N TRP A 8 10.41 -12.46 9.37
CA TRP A 8 11.25 -11.45 8.72
C TRP A 8 11.35 -11.74 7.23
N ILE A 9 11.17 -10.72 6.41
CA ILE A 9 11.29 -10.76 4.95
C ILE A 9 12.15 -9.57 4.54
N GLY A 10 13.42 -9.82 4.24
CA GLY A 10 14.38 -8.75 3.97
C GLY A 10 14.46 -7.77 5.15
N HIS A 11 14.04 -6.52 4.92
CA HIS A 11 14.05 -5.45 5.91
C HIS A 11 12.76 -5.34 6.74
N TYR A 12 11.76 -6.17 6.46
CA TYR A 12 10.42 -6.07 7.06
C TYR A 12 10.20 -7.19 8.09
N GLY A 13 9.86 -6.80 9.31
CA GLY A 13 9.46 -7.68 10.40
C GLY A 13 7.95 -7.64 10.60
N SER A 14 7.32 -8.79 10.84
CA SER A 14 5.86 -8.91 10.97
C SER A 14 5.27 -8.21 12.21
N SER A 15 6.11 -7.67 13.10
CA SER A 15 5.69 -6.92 14.29
C SER A 15 5.82 -5.39 14.14
N GLN A 16 6.51 -4.92 13.09
CA GLN A 16 6.77 -3.50 12.85
C GLN A 16 5.48 -2.76 12.49
N GLN A 17 5.32 -1.51 12.92
CA GLN A 17 4.32 -0.60 12.37
C GLN A 17 4.81 -0.12 11.00
N ILE A 18 4.10 -0.48 9.93
CA ILE A 18 4.54 -0.23 8.54
C ILE A 18 3.57 0.73 7.84
N LEU A 19 4.10 1.82 7.30
CA LEU A 19 3.38 2.72 6.40
C LEU A 19 3.84 2.47 4.96
N LEU A 20 2.92 2.21 4.05
CA LEU A 20 3.17 2.09 2.61
C LEU A 20 2.61 3.33 1.91
N VAL A 21 3.50 4.06 1.26
CA VAL A 21 3.26 5.40 0.72
C VAL A 21 3.14 5.35 -0.79
N GLY A 22 2.03 5.89 -1.32
CA GLY A 22 1.87 6.09 -2.76
C GLY A 22 1.67 4.80 -3.55
N GLU A 23 0.96 3.83 -2.98
CA GLU A 23 0.58 2.61 -3.68
C GLU A 23 -0.24 2.95 -4.93
N GLY A 24 0.14 2.33 -6.05
CA GLY A 24 -0.68 2.26 -7.26
C GLY A 24 -1.73 1.17 -7.08
N ASP A 25 -1.47 -0.02 -7.59
CA ASP A 25 -2.40 -1.15 -7.54
C ASP A 25 -2.42 -1.93 -6.20
N PHE A 26 -1.67 -1.50 -5.19
CA PHE A 26 -1.56 -2.17 -3.88
C PHE A 26 -0.94 -3.58 -3.88
N SER A 27 -0.35 -4.02 -5.00
CA SER A 27 0.20 -5.37 -5.14
C SER A 27 1.32 -5.66 -4.13
N PHE A 28 2.22 -4.70 -3.90
CA PHE A 28 3.31 -4.85 -2.94
C PHE A 28 2.78 -4.99 -1.51
N SER A 29 1.87 -4.09 -1.09
CA SER A 29 1.21 -4.18 0.20
C SER A 29 0.51 -5.53 0.40
N ALA A 30 -0.26 -5.99 -0.59
CA ALA A 30 -1.00 -7.25 -0.51
C ALA A 30 -0.05 -8.46 -0.40
N CYS A 31 1.05 -8.45 -1.17
CA CYS A 31 2.07 -9.50 -1.11
C CYS A 31 2.73 -9.56 0.28
N LEU A 32 3.11 -8.40 0.85
CA LEU A 32 3.71 -8.32 2.18
C LEU A 32 2.75 -8.80 3.27
N ALA A 33 1.49 -8.34 3.23
CA ALA A 33 0.42 -8.77 4.11
C ALA A 33 0.21 -10.29 4.05
N LYS A 34 0.22 -10.87 2.85
CA LYS A 34 0.08 -12.31 2.63
C LYS A 34 1.23 -13.11 3.24
N ALA A 35 2.45 -12.62 3.08
CA ALA A 35 3.63 -13.29 3.60
C ALA A 35 3.70 -13.24 5.14
N PHE A 36 3.29 -12.13 5.76
CA PHE A 36 3.15 -12.03 7.21
C PHE A 36 1.96 -12.79 7.78
N GLY A 37 0.90 -12.94 6.99
CA GLY A 37 -0.32 -13.64 7.40
C GLY A 37 -1.32 -12.73 8.15
N SER A 38 -0.96 -11.49 8.45
CA SER A 38 -1.79 -10.42 9.00
C SER A 38 -1.22 -9.08 8.54
N ALA A 39 -2.05 -8.04 8.56
CA ALA A 39 -1.70 -6.67 8.20
C ALA A 39 -2.29 -5.64 9.18
N GLU A 40 -2.67 -6.05 10.40
CA GLU A 40 -3.25 -5.15 11.42
C GLU A 40 -2.33 -3.97 11.81
N ASN A 41 -1.02 -4.15 11.60
CA ASN A 41 0.06 -3.18 11.84
C ASN A 41 0.50 -2.43 10.57
N MET A 42 -0.25 -2.57 9.47
CA MET A 42 0.06 -1.94 8.19
C MET A 42 -0.95 -0.86 7.84
N VAL A 43 -0.46 0.25 7.30
CA VAL A 43 -1.28 1.30 6.68
C VAL A 43 -0.82 1.48 5.24
N ALA A 44 -1.69 1.24 4.28
CA ALA A 44 -1.39 1.43 2.86
C ALA A 44 -2.11 2.67 2.32
N THR A 45 -1.41 3.51 1.58
CA THR A 45 -1.93 4.81 1.13
C THR A 45 -1.80 5.00 -0.37
N SER A 46 -2.79 5.62 -1.01
CA SER A 46 -2.73 6.05 -2.42
C SER A 46 -3.05 7.53 -2.57
N LEU A 47 -2.52 8.16 -3.63
CA LEU A 47 -2.88 9.53 -4.00
C LEU A 47 -4.24 9.60 -4.70
N ASP A 48 -4.53 8.63 -5.57
CA ASP A 48 -5.81 8.55 -6.26
C ASP A 48 -6.94 8.16 -5.30
N SER A 49 -8.15 8.63 -5.59
CA SER A 49 -9.38 8.18 -4.95
C SER A 49 -9.69 6.73 -5.35
N GLU A 50 -10.52 6.04 -4.56
CA GLU A 50 -10.90 4.64 -4.84
C GLU A 50 -11.49 4.49 -6.26
N ASP A 51 -12.39 5.40 -6.69
CA ASP A 51 -12.97 5.38 -8.04
C ASP A 51 -11.92 5.56 -9.16
N LYS A 52 -10.96 6.49 -8.96
CA LYS A 52 -9.87 6.72 -9.91
C LYS A 52 -8.91 5.54 -9.96
N LEU A 53 -8.71 4.90 -8.82
CA LEU A 53 -7.89 3.70 -8.72
C LEU A 53 -8.52 2.55 -9.50
N LEU A 54 -9.81 2.29 -9.35
CA LEU A 54 -10.50 1.22 -10.08
C LEU A 54 -10.49 1.42 -11.60
N THR A 55 -10.46 2.67 -12.06
CA THR A 55 -10.39 3.00 -13.49
C THR A 55 -8.97 2.90 -14.06
N LYS A 56 -7.95 3.36 -13.33
CA LYS A 56 -6.53 3.34 -13.78
C LYS A 56 -5.83 2.00 -13.53
N HIS A 57 -6.11 1.41 -12.38
CA HIS A 57 -5.43 0.25 -11.78
C HIS A 57 -6.45 -0.83 -11.41
N TRP A 58 -7.18 -1.34 -12.39
CA TRP A 58 -8.24 -2.35 -12.15
C TRP A 58 -7.71 -3.62 -11.46
N SER A 59 -6.41 -3.91 -11.62
CA SER A 59 -5.73 -5.01 -10.92
C SER A 59 -5.69 -4.82 -9.40
N CYS A 60 -6.00 -3.63 -8.87
CA CYS A 60 -6.02 -3.35 -7.43
C CYS A 60 -7.12 -4.10 -6.68
N VAL A 61 -8.22 -4.48 -7.34
CA VAL A 61 -9.40 -5.08 -6.69
C VAL A 61 -9.02 -6.30 -5.82
N PRO A 62 -8.39 -7.36 -6.36
CA PRO A 62 -7.98 -8.49 -5.54
C PRO A 62 -6.96 -8.14 -4.45
N HIS A 63 -6.13 -7.11 -4.66
CA HIS A 63 -5.14 -6.67 -3.69
C HIS A 63 -5.79 -5.96 -2.50
N LEU A 64 -6.74 -5.06 -2.77
CA LEU A 64 -7.53 -4.37 -1.75
C LEU A 64 -8.37 -5.36 -0.93
N GLU A 65 -8.99 -6.35 -1.58
CA GLU A 65 -9.72 -7.41 -0.88
C GLU A 65 -8.82 -8.20 0.06
N GLU A 66 -7.62 -8.57 -0.39
CA GLU A 66 -6.64 -9.28 0.43
C GLU A 66 -6.14 -8.44 1.62
N LEU A 67 -5.90 -7.15 1.40
CA LEU A 67 -5.52 -6.20 2.46
C LEU A 67 -6.61 -6.05 3.51
N LYS A 68 -7.86 -5.85 3.08
CA LYS A 68 -9.03 -5.75 3.95
C LYS A 68 -9.21 -7.03 4.77
N LYS A 69 -9.11 -8.19 4.12
CA LYS A 69 -9.21 -9.51 4.78
C LYS A 69 -8.16 -9.71 5.86
N ARG A 70 -6.99 -9.08 5.74
CA ARG A 70 -5.87 -9.18 6.68
C ARG A 70 -5.82 -8.08 7.72
N GLY A 71 -6.76 -7.14 7.69
CA GLY A 71 -6.86 -6.06 8.66
C GLY A 71 -5.97 -4.85 8.37
N CYS A 72 -5.47 -4.70 7.14
CA CYS A 72 -4.73 -3.50 6.74
C CYS A 72 -5.66 -2.29 6.75
N LEU A 73 -5.18 -1.16 7.26
CA LEU A 73 -5.84 0.13 7.07
C LEU A 73 -5.45 0.69 5.69
N VAL A 74 -6.43 0.82 4.80
CA VAL A 74 -6.22 1.46 3.49
C VAL A 74 -6.78 2.88 3.53
N LEU A 75 -5.96 3.86 3.12
CA LEU A 75 -6.37 5.26 3.01
C LEU A 75 -6.14 5.75 1.58
N HIS A 76 -7.15 6.39 1.00
CA HIS A 76 -7.07 7.00 -0.33
C HIS A 76 -6.93 8.51 -0.22
N GLU A 77 -6.59 9.15 -1.33
CA GLU A 77 -6.46 10.62 -1.42
C GLU A 77 -5.43 11.21 -0.45
N VAL A 78 -4.37 10.46 -0.18
CA VAL A 78 -3.29 10.90 0.71
C VAL A 78 -2.18 11.53 -0.12
N ASP A 79 -2.10 12.87 -0.11
CA ASP A 79 -0.98 13.61 -0.68
C ASP A 79 0.23 13.59 0.28
N VAL A 80 1.32 12.99 -0.18
CA VAL A 80 2.58 12.83 0.56
C VAL A 80 3.15 14.18 1.01
N ASN A 81 2.92 15.27 0.27
CA ASN A 81 3.43 16.60 0.62
C ASN A 81 2.77 17.18 1.87
N VAL A 82 1.56 16.72 2.21
CA VAL A 82 0.79 17.20 3.37
C VAL A 82 0.36 16.05 4.29
N MET A 83 0.88 14.84 4.07
CA MET A 83 0.53 13.62 4.80
C MET A 83 0.77 13.74 6.31
N ASN A 84 1.77 14.52 6.72
CA ASN A 84 2.04 14.78 8.13
C ASN A 84 0.91 15.54 8.86
N GLN A 85 -0.01 16.15 8.12
CA GLN A 85 -1.20 16.83 8.64
C GLN A 85 -2.46 15.97 8.50
N HIS A 86 -2.39 14.84 7.79
CA HIS A 86 -3.53 13.98 7.55
C HIS A 86 -4.12 13.46 8.86
N HIS A 87 -5.43 13.63 9.06
CA HIS A 87 -6.07 13.41 10.35
C HIS A 87 -5.86 12.01 10.92
N SER A 88 -5.83 10.97 10.06
CA SER A 88 -5.59 9.59 10.48
C SER A 88 -4.11 9.28 10.74
N LEU A 89 -3.17 10.02 10.15
CA LEU A 89 -1.74 9.66 10.13
C LEU A 89 -0.88 10.51 11.06
N LYS A 90 -1.28 11.77 11.30
CA LYS A 90 -0.49 12.76 12.04
C LYS A 90 -0.03 12.30 13.44
N ASP A 91 -0.82 11.45 14.09
CA ASP A 91 -0.57 10.95 15.45
C ASP A 91 -0.03 9.51 15.47
N MET A 92 0.12 8.89 14.30
CA MET A 92 0.66 7.53 14.17
C MET A 92 2.19 7.54 14.13
N LYS A 93 2.79 6.45 14.63
CA LYS A 93 4.24 6.22 14.54
C LYS A 93 4.48 4.93 13.79
N PHE A 94 5.51 4.95 12.95
CA PHE A 94 5.88 3.82 12.10
C PHE A 94 7.35 3.48 12.34
N ASP A 95 7.64 2.17 12.41
CA ASP A 95 9.01 1.66 12.46
C ASP A 95 9.62 1.68 11.06
N VAL A 96 8.79 1.47 10.03
CA VAL A 96 9.21 1.44 8.62
C VAL A 96 8.22 2.24 7.78
N ILE A 97 8.75 3.14 6.94
CA ILE A 97 8.00 3.82 5.89
C ILE A 97 8.53 3.31 4.56
N VAL A 98 7.65 2.74 3.75
CA VAL A 98 7.96 2.21 2.42
C VAL A 98 7.46 3.19 1.38
N PHE A 99 8.37 3.74 0.59
CA PHE A 99 8.07 4.56 -0.58
C PHE A 99 8.75 3.95 -1.79
N ASN A 100 8.07 3.01 -2.43
CA ASN A 100 8.62 2.23 -3.53
C ASN A 100 8.04 2.69 -4.86
N PHE A 101 8.89 2.70 -5.89
CA PHE A 101 8.51 2.95 -7.28
C PHE A 101 7.76 4.28 -7.49
N PRO A 102 8.31 5.43 -7.05
CA PRO A 102 7.71 6.73 -7.38
C PRO A 102 7.55 6.83 -8.89
N HIS A 103 6.32 7.02 -9.33
CA HIS A 103 6.03 7.12 -10.75
C HIS A 103 6.73 8.36 -11.32
N ALA A 104 7.69 8.18 -12.22
CA ALA A 104 8.51 9.27 -12.80
C ALA A 104 7.77 10.10 -13.88
N GLY A 105 6.42 10.14 -13.83
CA GLY A 105 5.57 10.69 -14.87
C GLY A 105 5.14 9.67 -15.92
N HIS A 106 3.85 9.69 -16.28
CA HIS A 106 3.28 8.92 -17.37
C HIS A 106 2.62 9.84 -18.40
N VAL A 107 2.52 9.37 -19.65
CA VAL A 107 1.60 9.97 -20.62
C VAL A 107 0.17 9.65 -20.20
N SER A 108 -0.68 10.66 -20.09
CA SER A 108 -1.97 10.58 -19.39
C SER A 108 -2.99 9.58 -19.96
N TRP A 109 -2.76 9.02 -21.14
CA TRP A 109 -3.68 8.08 -21.81
C TRP A 109 -3.29 6.61 -21.67
N LEU A 110 -2.09 6.31 -21.19
CA LEU A 110 -1.66 4.93 -21.01
C LEU A 110 -2.06 4.44 -19.60
N CYS A 111 -2.59 3.23 -19.53
CA CYS A 111 -3.08 2.54 -18.35
C CYS A 111 -2.55 1.11 -18.32
N GLU A 112 -2.77 0.36 -17.24
CA GLU A 112 -2.26 -1.02 -17.08
C GLU A 112 -2.62 -1.99 -18.21
N ARG A 113 -3.61 -1.66 -19.04
CA ARG A 113 -4.04 -2.49 -20.19
C ARG A 113 -3.19 -2.25 -21.43
N ASP A 114 -2.43 -1.17 -21.47
CA ASP A 114 -1.62 -0.82 -22.62
C ASP A 114 -0.32 -1.61 -22.59
N THR A 115 -0.13 -2.44 -23.61
CA THR A 115 1.06 -3.29 -23.77
C THR A 115 2.36 -2.51 -23.91
N LEU A 116 2.27 -1.21 -24.20
CA LEU A 116 3.41 -0.27 -24.30
C LEU A 116 4.08 0.02 -22.94
N LEU A 117 3.49 -0.45 -21.83
CA LEU A 117 4.06 -0.33 -20.49
C LEU A 117 5.06 -1.43 -20.12
N ILE A 118 5.19 -2.47 -20.96
CA ILE A 118 5.95 -3.70 -20.65
C ILE A 118 7.18 -3.85 -21.56
N GLU A 119 7.86 -2.75 -21.90
CA GLU A 119 9.18 -2.76 -22.54
C GLU A 119 10.29 -2.28 -21.58
#